data_AF-A0A2T0MX41-F1
#
_entry.id   AF-A0A2T0MX41-F1
#
_cell.length_a   1.000
_cell.length_b   1.000
_cell.length_c   1.000
_cell.angle_alpha   90.00
_cell.angle_beta   90.00
_cell.angle_gamma   90.00
#
_symmetry.space_group_name_H-M   'P 1'
#
loop_
_entity.id
_entity.type
_entity.pdbx_description
1 polymer ?
#
loop_
_entity_poly.entity_id
_entity_poly.type
_entity_poly.pdbx_seq_one_letter_code
_entity_poly.pdbx_strand_id
1 'polypeptide(L)'
;MPAAVRDVARRDPGELVRLTRAHARLAHALGSTLRTDPPEETSPPEETGHDAILARWRELDERLCSLLVLDQDRSHRVGVIGGNPVFPPEWRQAAWATLLPDELAGWAVRWRRWYAETMAGGFRHYRDRLRTWDTSRLLAETQEDLLTTAQTTLDRTNAWTRRPAFVEARHRVFALPAPPTAPSPGPPPLTVEDDRAEPGQREHREAVTRHGELLDQAARAFSRVVPGAFKRHPPALPVAEEGVRDPWVEEFFDWLDPVVRAGQGLYLWI
;
A
#
# COMPACT_ATOMS: atom_id res chain seq x y z
N MET A 1 10.10 2.54 -14.64
CA MET A 1 11.17 2.90 -15.61
C MET A 1 10.67 4.02 -16.52
N PRO A 2 11.50 4.96 -16.97
CA PRO A 2 11.10 5.97 -17.94
C PRO A 2 10.71 5.31 -19.27
N ALA A 3 9.63 5.80 -19.89
CA ALA A 3 9.10 5.24 -21.11
C ALA A 3 8.66 6.34 -22.08
N ALA A 4 9.32 6.45 -23.23
CA ALA A 4 8.84 7.30 -24.31
C ALA A 4 7.84 6.54 -25.19
N VAL A 5 6.78 7.21 -25.62
CA VAL A 5 5.78 6.62 -26.53
C VAL A 5 6.32 6.66 -27.97
N ARG A 6 6.38 5.51 -28.64
CA ARG A 6 6.80 5.44 -30.06
C ARG A 6 5.78 6.15 -30.96
N ASP A 7 6.23 6.68 -32.09
CA ASP A 7 5.36 7.41 -33.04
C ASP A 7 4.18 6.59 -33.55
N VAL A 8 4.34 5.27 -33.71
CA VAL A 8 3.26 4.37 -34.12
C VAL A 8 2.16 4.34 -33.06
N ALA A 9 2.53 4.33 -31.78
CA ALA A 9 1.59 4.26 -30.66
C ALA A 9 0.87 5.61 -30.43
N ARG A 10 1.48 6.73 -30.86
CA ARG A 10 0.82 8.05 -30.83
C ARG A 10 -0.40 8.16 -31.75
N ARG A 11 -0.55 7.23 -32.71
CA ARG A 11 -1.68 7.20 -33.65
C ARG A 11 -2.96 6.62 -33.03
N ASP A 12 -2.83 5.79 -31.99
CA ASP A 12 -3.96 5.27 -31.20
C ASP A 12 -3.63 5.34 -29.70
N PRO A 13 -3.76 6.54 -29.09
CA PRO A 13 -3.58 6.69 -27.65
C PRO A 13 -4.61 5.88 -26.84
N GLY A 14 -5.76 5.54 -27.43
CA GLY A 14 -6.77 4.70 -26.80
C GLY A 14 -6.29 3.27 -26.59
N GLU A 15 -5.51 2.72 -27.52
CA GLU A 15 -4.88 1.40 -27.34
C GLU A 15 -3.94 1.38 -26.14
N LEU A 16 -3.05 2.38 -26.02
CA LEU A 16 -2.11 2.48 -24.89
C LEU A 16 -2.85 2.56 -23.54
N VAL A 17 -3.90 3.37 -23.44
CA VAL A 17 -4.70 3.46 -22.20
C VAL A 17 -5.34 2.12 -21.86
N ARG A 18 -5.91 1.40 -22.84
CA ARG A 18 -6.49 0.07 -22.60
C ARG A 18 -5.44 -0.95 -22.16
N LEU A 19 -4.29 -0.98 -22.84
CA LEU A 19 -3.20 -1.92 -22.53
C LEU A 19 -2.61 -1.67 -21.13
N THR A 20 -2.35 -0.41 -20.77
CA THR A 20 -1.78 -0.06 -19.46
C THR A 20 -2.72 -0.41 -18.31
N ARG A 21 -4.03 -0.19 -18.48
CA ARG A 21 -5.06 -0.62 -17.49
C ARG A 21 -5.15 -2.13 -17.36
N ALA A 22 -5.22 -2.84 -18.48
CA ALA A 22 -5.27 -4.30 -18.49
C ALA A 22 -4.00 -4.91 -17.85
N HIS A 23 -2.83 -4.35 -18.16
CA HIS A 23 -1.55 -4.74 -17.56
C HIS A 23 -1.55 -4.56 -16.03
N ALA A 24 -1.98 -3.39 -15.53
CA ALA A 24 -2.09 -3.12 -14.09
C ALA A 24 -3.08 -4.06 -13.39
N ARG A 25 -4.19 -4.44 -14.06
CA ARG A 25 -5.19 -5.38 -13.51
C ARG A 25 -4.61 -6.77 -13.34
N LEU A 26 -3.98 -7.32 -14.38
CA LEU A 26 -3.41 -8.66 -14.30
C LEU A 26 -2.22 -8.70 -13.34
N ALA A 27 -1.42 -7.63 -13.28
CA ALA A 27 -0.36 -7.47 -12.28
C ALA A 27 -0.89 -7.54 -10.84
N HIS A 28 -2.04 -6.91 -10.56
CA HIS A 28 -2.73 -7.04 -9.27
C HIS A 28 -3.24 -8.47 -9.05
N ALA A 29 -3.90 -9.09 -10.04
CA ALA A 29 -4.43 -10.45 -9.94
C ALA A 29 -3.33 -11.52 -9.70
N LEU A 30 -2.11 -11.27 -10.20
CA LEU A 30 -0.94 -12.11 -9.96
C LEU A 30 -0.28 -11.88 -8.59
N GLY A 31 -0.74 -10.90 -7.81
CA GLY A 31 -0.12 -10.51 -6.54
C GLY A 31 1.26 -9.86 -6.71
N SER A 32 1.56 -9.35 -7.91
CA SER A 32 2.87 -8.80 -8.24
C SER A 32 2.99 -7.29 -7.98
N THR A 33 1.95 -6.70 -7.38
CA THR A 33 1.94 -5.31 -6.92
C THR A 33 1.42 -5.27 -5.49
N LEU A 34 1.77 -4.22 -4.73
CA LEU A 34 1.20 -3.97 -3.41
C LEU A 34 -0.15 -3.25 -3.48
N ARG A 35 -0.86 -3.35 -4.62
CA ARG A 35 -2.19 -2.78 -4.76
C ARG A 35 -3.18 -3.54 -3.89
N THR A 36 -3.97 -2.80 -3.12
CA THR A 36 -5.02 -3.40 -2.27
C THR A 36 -6.36 -3.48 -2.97
N ASP A 37 -6.57 -2.66 -4.00
CA ASP A 37 -7.82 -2.61 -4.76
C ASP A 37 -7.56 -2.89 -6.24
N PRO A 38 -8.46 -3.66 -6.90
CA PRO A 38 -8.39 -3.86 -8.33
C PRO A 38 -8.56 -2.52 -9.06
N PRO A 39 -7.86 -2.29 -10.19
CA PRO A 39 -8.07 -1.10 -11.00
C PRO A 39 -9.55 -0.96 -11.43
N GLU A 40 -10.04 0.28 -11.53
CA GLU A 40 -11.43 0.57 -11.92
C GLU A 40 -11.74 0.07 -13.34
N GLU A 41 -12.38 -1.09 -13.43
CA GLU A 41 -13.14 -1.57 -14.59
C GLU A 41 -14.18 -2.60 -14.10
N THR A 42 -15.39 -2.58 -14.68
CA THR A 42 -16.61 -3.25 -14.21
C THR A 42 -16.65 -4.77 -14.36
N SER A 43 -15.57 -5.42 -14.78
CA SER A 43 -15.57 -6.87 -15.02
C SER A 43 -14.24 -7.52 -14.61
N PRO A 44 -14.29 -8.64 -13.85
CA PRO A 44 -13.10 -9.43 -13.55
C PRO A 44 -12.47 -9.93 -14.86
N PRO A 45 -11.16 -10.23 -14.87
CA PRO A 45 -10.55 -10.91 -16.01
C PRO A 45 -11.37 -12.16 -16.34
N GLU A 46 -11.71 -12.35 -17.63
CA GLU A 46 -12.41 -13.55 -18.10
C GLU A 46 -11.54 -14.79 -17.89
N GLU A 47 -10.23 -14.59 -17.78
CA GLU A 47 -9.24 -15.62 -17.51
C GLU A 47 -9.33 -16.13 -16.06
N THR A 48 -9.61 -17.43 -15.91
CA THR A 48 -9.57 -18.12 -14.61
C THR A 48 -8.31 -18.98 -14.53
N GLY A 49 -7.58 -18.87 -13.42
CA GLY A 49 -6.36 -19.65 -13.15
C GLY A 49 -5.06 -18.86 -13.33
N HIS A 50 -4.11 -19.09 -12.43
CA HIS A 50 -2.84 -18.35 -12.36
C HIS A 50 -2.05 -18.37 -13.68
N ASP A 51 -1.92 -19.54 -14.31
CA ASP A 51 -1.15 -19.70 -15.55
C ASP A 51 -1.76 -18.94 -16.73
N ALA A 52 -3.09 -18.90 -16.82
CA ALA A 52 -3.80 -18.16 -17.87
C ALA A 52 -3.63 -16.64 -17.69
N ILE A 53 -3.76 -16.15 -16.46
CA ILE A 53 -3.52 -14.75 -16.09
C ILE A 53 -2.07 -14.36 -16.41
N LEU A 54 -1.10 -15.22 -16.07
CA LEU A 54 0.32 -14.97 -16.32
C LEU A 54 0.65 -14.94 -17.82
N ALA A 55 0.10 -15.88 -18.60
CA ALA A 55 0.29 -15.90 -20.05
C ALA A 55 -0.27 -14.62 -20.70
N ARG A 56 -1.48 -14.21 -20.30
CA ARG A 56 -2.10 -12.98 -20.79
C ARG A 56 -1.33 -11.73 -20.38
N TRP A 57 -0.83 -11.69 -19.15
CA TRP A 57 0.00 -10.59 -18.67
C TRP A 57 1.26 -10.43 -19.51
N ARG A 58 1.97 -11.53 -19.81
CA ARG A 58 3.17 -11.51 -20.67
C ARG A 58 2.88 -10.99 -22.08
N GLU A 59 1.77 -11.41 -22.69
CA GLU A 59 1.37 -10.92 -24.00
C GLU A 59 1.14 -9.40 -23.99
N LEU A 60 0.50 -8.88 -22.94
CA LEU A 60 0.28 -7.44 -22.79
C LEU A 60 1.57 -6.67 -22.48
N ASP A 61 2.45 -7.21 -21.65
CA ASP A 61 3.78 -6.66 -21.36
C ASP A 61 4.62 -6.56 -22.64
N GLU A 62 4.68 -7.63 -23.45
CA GLU A 62 5.36 -7.65 -24.75
C GLU A 62 4.76 -6.60 -25.70
N ARG A 63 3.43 -6.52 -25.77
CA ARG A 63 2.74 -5.53 -26.60
C ARG A 63 3.06 -4.10 -26.15
N LEU A 64 3.00 -3.81 -24.85
CA LEU A 64 3.36 -2.50 -24.31
C LEU A 64 4.82 -2.17 -24.59
N CYS A 65 5.75 -3.10 -24.34
CA CYS A 65 7.17 -2.93 -24.65
C CYS A 65 7.42 -2.66 -26.14
N SER A 66 6.62 -3.23 -27.04
CA SER A 66 6.72 -2.96 -28.47
C SER A 66 6.28 -1.54 -28.88
N LEU A 67 5.43 -0.90 -28.06
CA LEU A 67 4.87 0.44 -28.28
C LEU A 67 5.65 1.54 -27.54
N LEU A 68 6.55 1.16 -26.64
CA LEU A 68 7.35 2.05 -25.81
C LEU A 68 8.84 1.99 -26.17
N VAL A 69 9.57 3.05 -25.85
CA VAL A 69 11.03 3.06 -25.77
C VAL A 69 11.38 3.18 -24.30
N LEU A 70 11.87 2.07 -23.73
CA LEU A 70 12.15 1.96 -22.30
C LEU A 70 13.61 2.32 -22.03
N ASP A 71 13.83 3.18 -21.04
CA ASP A 71 15.16 3.46 -20.51
C ASP A 71 15.41 2.57 -19.29
N GLN A 72 16.12 1.45 -19.51
CA GLN A 72 16.38 0.48 -18.44
C GLN A 72 17.45 0.95 -17.46
N ASP A 73 18.39 1.77 -17.95
CA ASP A 73 19.52 2.28 -17.17
C ASP A 73 19.08 3.33 -16.15
N ARG A 74 17.87 3.88 -16.30
CA ARG A 74 17.28 4.87 -15.40
C ARG A 74 16.06 4.37 -14.63
N SER A 75 15.99 3.09 -14.29
CA SER A 75 14.89 2.58 -13.46
C SER A 75 14.88 3.19 -12.04
N HIS A 76 13.69 3.33 -11.45
CA HIS A 76 13.52 3.78 -10.06
C HIS A 76 12.41 2.97 -9.39
N ARG A 77 12.50 2.84 -8.06
CA ARG A 77 11.54 2.09 -7.24
C ARG A 77 10.20 2.83 -7.18
N VAL A 78 9.16 2.17 -7.66
CA VAL A 78 7.75 2.64 -7.57
C VAL A 78 7.24 2.71 -6.12
N GLY A 79 7.84 1.91 -5.24
CA GLY A 79 7.49 1.86 -3.81
C GLY A 79 7.72 3.18 -3.06
N VAL A 80 8.48 4.13 -3.61
CA VAL A 80 8.68 5.45 -2.98
C VAL A 80 7.37 6.23 -2.84
N ILE A 81 6.45 6.10 -3.80
CA ILE A 81 5.09 6.63 -3.66
C ILE A 81 4.17 5.52 -3.17
N GLY A 82 4.17 4.37 -3.85
CA GLY A 82 3.20 3.30 -3.64
C GLY A 82 3.22 2.64 -2.26
N GLY A 83 4.33 2.73 -1.53
CA GLY A 83 4.49 2.21 -0.17
C GLY A 83 4.58 3.29 0.90
N ASN A 84 4.56 4.58 0.55
CA ASN A 84 4.82 5.65 1.50
C ASN A 84 3.52 6.17 2.15
N PRO A 85 3.35 6.02 3.48
CA PRO A 85 2.11 6.35 4.19
C PRO A 85 1.81 7.86 4.25
N VAL A 86 2.69 8.72 3.74
CA VAL A 86 2.43 10.16 3.59
C VAL A 86 1.43 10.44 2.47
N PHE A 87 1.35 9.57 1.45
CA PHE A 87 0.48 9.79 0.30
C PHE A 87 -0.92 9.17 0.49
N PRO A 88 -1.97 9.80 -0.05
CA PRO A 88 -3.33 9.25 -0.06
C PRO A 88 -3.40 7.82 -0.60
N PRO A 89 -4.30 6.95 -0.09
CA PRO A 89 -4.40 5.56 -0.53
C PRO A 89 -4.55 5.42 -2.04
N GLU A 90 -5.44 6.20 -2.65
CA GLU A 90 -5.70 6.13 -4.09
C GLU A 90 -4.52 6.61 -4.94
N TRP A 91 -3.66 7.48 -4.39
CA TRP A 91 -2.43 7.90 -5.04
C TRP A 91 -1.34 6.84 -4.92
N ARG A 92 -1.26 6.17 -3.77
CA ARG A 92 -0.40 4.99 -3.58
C ARG A 92 -0.78 3.89 -4.57
N GLN A 93 -2.09 3.63 -4.74
CA GLN A 93 -2.59 2.68 -5.74
C GLN A 93 -2.19 3.10 -7.15
N ALA A 94 -2.40 4.37 -7.52
CA ALA A 94 -2.06 4.88 -8.85
C ALA A 94 -0.57 4.75 -9.21
N ALA A 95 0.33 4.83 -8.22
CA ALA A 95 1.76 4.62 -8.45
C ALA A 95 2.06 3.20 -8.96
N TRP A 96 1.30 2.18 -8.54
CA TRP A 96 1.42 0.80 -9.00
C TRP A 96 0.76 0.55 -10.37
N ALA A 97 0.97 1.46 -11.32
CA ALA A 97 0.50 1.34 -12.70
C ALA A 97 1.52 1.95 -13.67
N THR A 98 1.43 1.56 -14.94
CA THR A 98 2.12 2.30 -16.00
C THR A 98 1.39 3.63 -16.20
N LEU A 99 2.12 4.74 -16.07
CA LEU A 99 1.61 6.11 -16.24
C LEU A 99 2.06 6.66 -17.58
N LEU A 100 1.13 7.05 -18.44
CA LEU A 100 1.46 7.69 -19.71
C LEU A 100 2.02 9.11 -19.49
N PRO A 101 2.70 9.73 -20.47
CA PRO A 101 3.36 11.04 -20.27
C PRO A 101 2.46 12.13 -19.65
N ASP A 102 1.26 12.33 -20.18
CA ASP A 102 0.33 13.36 -19.69
C ASP A 102 -0.19 13.04 -18.28
N GLU A 103 -0.46 11.75 -18.01
CA GLU A 103 -0.88 11.29 -16.69
C GLU A 103 0.25 11.48 -15.67
N LEU A 104 1.48 11.13 -16.03
CA LEU A 104 2.65 11.28 -15.18
C LEU A 104 2.90 12.74 -14.86
N ALA A 105 2.82 13.64 -15.84
CA ALA A 105 2.97 15.08 -15.60
C ALA A 105 1.94 15.59 -14.58
N GLY A 106 0.67 15.19 -14.72
CA GLY A 106 -0.38 15.53 -13.77
C GLY A 106 -0.18 14.92 -12.38
N TRP A 107 0.32 13.68 -12.29
CA TRP A 107 0.66 13.03 -11.02
C TRP A 107 1.87 13.66 -10.34
N ALA A 108 2.92 13.98 -11.09
CA ALA A 108 4.14 14.59 -10.57
C ALA A 108 3.86 15.92 -9.88
N VAL A 109 3.02 16.77 -10.48
CA VAL A 109 2.58 18.04 -9.87
C VAL A 109 1.82 17.79 -8.57
N ARG A 110 0.85 16.87 -8.58
CA ARG A 110 0.04 16.53 -7.39
C ARG A 110 0.89 15.98 -6.26
N TRP A 111 1.75 15.01 -6.54
CA TRP A 111 2.63 14.38 -5.55
C TRP A 111 3.62 15.38 -4.96
N ARG A 112 4.30 16.18 -5.79
CA ARG A 112 5.26 17.19 -5.31
C ARG A 112 4.59 18.23 -4.44
N ARG A 113 3.44 18.76 -4.86
CA ARG A 113 2.69 19.76 -4.09
C ARG A 113 2.25 19.20 -2.74
N TRP A 114 1.61 18.04 -2.74
CA TRP A 114 1.14 17.38 -1.52
C TRP A 114 2.27 17.13 -0.54
N TYR A 115 3.40 16.59 -1.04
CA TYR A 115 4.55 16.33 -0.20
C TYR A 115 5.10 17.62 0.41
N ALA A 116 5.27 18.68 -0.38
CA ALA A 116 5.74 19.97 0.10
C ALA A 116 4.81 20.58 1.18
N GLU A 117 3.50 20.60 0.94
CA GLU A 117 2.50 21.11 1.89
C GLU A 117 2.46 20.25 3.17
N THR A 118 2.56 18.92 3.04
CA THR A 118 2.62 17.99 4.18
C THR A 118 3.88 18.21 5.02
N MET A 119 5.04 18.38 4.38
CA MET A 119 6.31 18.67 5.07
C MET A 119 6.30 20.05 5.75
N ALA A 120 5.51 21.00 5.24
CA ALA A 120 5.26 22.29 5.88
C ALA A 120 4.26 22.23 7.05
N GLY A 121 3.75 21.04 7.41
CA GLY A 121 2.79 20.85 8.49
C GLY A 121 1.31 21.01 8.08
N GLY A 122 1.04 21.09 6.78
CA GLY A 122 -0.32 21.10 6.24
C GLY A 122 -1.05 19.75 6.36
N PHE A 123 -2.35 19.77 6.05
CA PHE A 123 -3.22 18.58 5.98
C PHE A 123 -3.26 17.73 7.26
N ARG A 124 -3.08 18.36 8.42
CA ARG A 124 -2.99 17.67 9.71
C ARG A 124 -4.18 16.74 9.97
N HIS A 125 -5.41 17.19 9.71
CA HIS A 125 -6.60 16.39 9.97
C HIS A 125 -6.71 15.21 9.00
N TYR A 126 -6.48 15.42 7.71
CA TYR A 126 -6.44 14.33 6.74
C TYR A 126 -5.35 13.30 7.08
N ARG A 127 -4.14 13.75 7.43
CA ARG A 127 -3.03 12.88 7.81
C ARG A 127 -3.33 12.07 9.08
N ASP A 128 -3.97 12.68 10.07
CA ASP A 128 -4.46 11.97 11.26
C ASP A 128 -5.46 10.86 10.88
N ARG A 129 -6.38 11.12 9.95
CA ARG A 129 -7.32 10.10 9.44
C ARG A 129 -6.59 8.99 8.69
N LEU A 130 -5.69 9.36 7.79
CA LEU A 130 -4.87 8.42 7.01
C LEU A 130 -4.08 7.49 7.93
N ARG A 131 -3.39 8.04 8.92
CA ARG A 131 -2.63 7.27 9.92
C ARG A 131 -3.54 6.36 10.74
N THR A 132 -4.69 6.86 11.18
CA THR A 132 -5.65 6.07 11.97
C THR A 132 -6.18 4.90 11.15
N TRP A 133 -6.51 5.13 9.87
CA TRP A 133 -6.96 4.11 8.94
C TRP A 133 -5.88 3.05 8.65
N ASP A 134 -4.67 3.46 8.24
CA ASP A 134 -3.54 2.55 7.98
C ASP A 134 -3.21 1.72 9.23
N THR A 135 -3.19 2.36 10.40
CA THR A 135 -2.93 1.66 11.67
C THR A 135 -4.03 0.65 12.00
N SER A 136 -5.31 0.99 11.79
CA SER A 136 -6.41 0.06 12.06
C SER A 136 -6.33 -1.22 11.22
N ARG A 137 -5.96 -1.10 9.93
CA ARG A 137 -5.77 -2.24 9.02
C ARG A 137 -4.61 -3.11 9.45
N LEU A 138 -3.47 -2.49 9.75
CA LEU A 138 -2.28 -3.18 10.22
C LEU A 138 -2.54 -3.95 11.52
N LEU A 139 -3.29 -3.36 12.46
CA LEU A 139 -3.69 -4.04 13.70
C LEU A 139 -4.62 -5.23 13.43
N ALA A 140 -5.57 -5.10 12.50
CA ALA A 140 -6.44 -6.20 12.12
C ALA A 140 -5.67 -7.38 11.54
N GLU A 141 -4.77 -7.13 10.58
CA GLU A 141 -3.89 -8.15 9.97
C GLU A 141 -3.00 -8.82 11.03
N THR A 142 -2.45 -8.03 11.96
CA THR A 142 -1.61 -8.53 13.06
C THR A 142 -2.40 -9.41 14.02
N GLN A 143 -3.61 -9.01 14.38
CA GLN A 143 -4.48 -9.80 15.25
C GLN A 143 -4.88 -11.10 14.56
N GLU A 144 -5.17 -11.08 13.26
CA GLU A 144 -5.47 -12.29 12.48
C GLU A 144 -4.30 -13.27 12.46
N ASP A 145 -3.07 -12.82 12.17
CA ASP A 145 -1.88 -13.69 12.22
C ASP A 145 -1.64 -14.25 13.63
N LEU A 146 -1.83 -13.43 14.68
CA LEU A 146 -1.71 -13.90 16.06
C LEU A 146 -2.79 -14.95 16.41
N LEU A 147 -4.04 -14.73 15.99
CA LEU A 147 -5.14 -15.67 16.17
C LEU A 147 -4.90 -16.98 15.42
N THR A 148 -4.55 -16.93 14.13
CA THR A 148 -4.20 -18.10 13.33
C THR A 148 -3.03 -18.85 13.97
N THR A 149 -1.99 -18.14 14.40
CA THR A 149 -0.86 -18.75 15.10
C THR A 149 -1.30 -19.45 16.38
N ALA A 150 -2.13 -18.80 17.21
CA ALA A 150 -2.70 -19.40 18.41
C ALA A 150 -3.58 -20.63 18.10
N GLN A 151 -4.37 -20.60 17.03
CA GLN A 151 -5.18 -21.74 16.57
C GLN A 151 -4.30 -22.95 16.20
N THR A 152 -3.17 -22.75 15.50
CA THR A 152 -2.25 -23.85 15.15
C THR A 152 -1.66 -24.59 16.36
N THR A 153 -1.83 -24.04 17.57
CA THR A 153 -1.38 -24.67 18.81
C THR A 153 -2.46 -25.48 19.53
N LEU A 154 -3.72 -25.43 19.10
CA LEU A 154 -4.84 -26.11 19.77
C LEU A 154 -4.64 -27.62 19.81
N ASP A 155 -4.26 -28.21 18.67
CA ASP A 155 -4.13 -29.66 18.52
C ASP A 155 -2.77 -30.20 19.00
N ARG A 156 -1.89 -29.32 19.48
CA ARG A 156 -0.54 -29.70 19.88
C ARG A 156 -0.50 -30.21 21.32
N THR A 157 0.04 -31.41 21.50
CA THR A 157 0.05 -32.11 22.79
C THR A 157 1.41 -32.10 23.50
N ASN A 158 2.35 -31.28 23.04
CA ASN A 158 3.73 -31.21 23.52
C ASN A 158 3.83 -30.65 24.97
N ALA A 159 4.97 -30.84 25.64
CA ALA A 159 5.13 -30.42 27.04
C ALA A 159 4.93 -28.91 27.29
N TRP A 160 5.31 -28.05 26.33
CA TRP A 160 5.16 -26.60 26.47
C TRP A 160 3.70 -26.12 26.32
N THR A 161 2.88 -26.82 25.52
CA THR A 161 1.47 -26.46 25.32
C THR A 161 0.57 -26.83 26.51
N ARG A 162 1.07 -27.67 27.42
CA ARG A 162 0.37 -28.03 28.67
C ARG A 162 0.71 -27.10 29.84
N ARG A 163 1.66 -26.18 29.67
CA ARG A 163 2.07 -25.25 30.74
C ARG A 163 0.92 -24.28 31.04
N PRO A 164 0.54 -24.05 32.31
CA PRO A 164 -0.53 -23.12 32.67
C PRO A 164 -0.34 -21.71 32.08
N ALA A 165 0.89 -21.19 32.12
CA ALA A 165 1.22 -19.87 31.56
C ALA A 165 0.97 -19.78 30.04
N PHE A 166 1.16 -20.89 29.30
CA PHE A 166 0.85 -20.92 27.88
C PHE A 166 -0.67 -20.96 27.63
N VAL A 167 -1.41 -21.79 28.38
CA VAL A 167 -2.86 -21.87 28.27
C VAL A 167 -3.49 -20.50 28.55
N GLU A 168 -3.01 -19.81 29.59
CA GLU A 168 -3.45 -18.45 29.92
C GLU A 168 -3.12 -17.45 28.81
N ALA A 169 -1.88 -17.44 28.31
CA ALA A 169 -1.50 -16.52 27.23
C ALA A 169 -2.32 -16.75 25.95
N ARG A 170 -2.61 -18.01 25.60
CA ARG A 170 -3.48 -18.36 24.47
C ARG A 170 -4.92 -17.92 24.70
N HIS A 171 -5.46 -18.08 25.90
CA HIS A 171 -6.79 -17.56 26.23
C HIS A 171 -6.87 -16.05 26.09
N ARG A 172 -5.82 -15.31 26.50
CA ARG A 172 -5.76 -13.86 26.31
C ARG A 172 -5.81 -13.46 24.84
N VAL A 173 -5.14 -14.20 23.96
CA VAL A 173 -5.21 -13.99 22.50
C VAL A 173 -6.65 -14.20 21.99
N PHE A 174 -7.31 -15.29 22.38
CA PHE A 174 -8.69 -15.55 21.97
C PHE A 174 -9.73 -14.62 22.59
N ALA A 175 -9.40 -13.99 23.72
CA ALA A 175 -10.25 -13.01 24.39
C ALA A 175 -10.04 -11.57 23.89
N LEU A 176 -9.15 -11.35 22.92
CA LEU A 176 -8.99 -10.03 22.32
C LEU A 176 -10.32 -9.58 21.68
N PRO A 177 -10.76 -8.33 21.91
CA PRO A 177 -11.90 -7.78 21.19
C PRO A 177 -11.60 -7.73 19.69
N ALA A 178 -12.65 -7.63 18.88
CA ALA A 178 -12.47 -7.34 17.46
C ALA A 178 -11.68 -6.03 17.28
N PRO A 179 -10.80 -5.96 16.26
CA PRO A 179 -10.06 -4.74 15.98
C PRO A 179 -11.02 -3.61 15.60
N PRO A 180 -10.78 -2.37 16.08
CA PRO A 180 -11.63 -1.24 15.71
C PRO A 180 -11.45 -0.92 14.23
N THR A 181 -12.57 -0.77 13.51
CA THR A 181 -12.55 -0.31 12.12
C THR A 181 -12.53 1.21 12.08
N ALA A 182 -11.48 1.80 11.51
CA ALA A 182 -11.47 3.22 11.19
C ALA A 182 -12.04 3.45 9.78
N PRO A 183 -12.80 4.54 9.55
CA PRO A 183 -13.29 4.87 8.23
C PRO A 183 -12.14 5.17 7.26
N SER A 184 -12.36 4.94 5.97
CA SER A 184 -11.45 5.39 4.93
C SER A 184 -11.24 6.91 5.05
N PRO A 185 -10.00 7.43 4.86
CA PRO A 185 -9.73 8.87 5.00
C PRO A 185 -10.47 9.75 3.98
N GLY A 186 -11.04 9.15 2.93
CA GLY A 186 -11.70 9.86 1.85
C GLY A 186 -10.71 10.52 0.88
N PRO A 187 -11.22 11.33 -0.06
CA PRO A 187 -10.36 12.06 -0.99
C PRO A 187 -9.50 13.10 -0.26
N PRO A 188 -8.26 13.34 -0.69
CA PRO A 188 -7.39 14.36 -0.12
C PRO A 188 -8.00 15.77 -0.32
N PRO A 189 -7.83 16.67 0.67
CA PRO A 189 -8.19 18.08 0.51
C PRO A 189 -7.43 18.71 -0.65
N LEU A 190 -8.08 19.64 -1.38
CA LEU A 190 -7.45 20.35 -2.49
C LEU A 190 -6.51 21.45 -2.03
N THR A 191 -6.77 22.00 -0.85
CA THR A 191 -6.00 23.07 -0.19
C THR A 191 -5.91 22.80 1.31
N VAL A 192 -4.93 23.41 1.97
CA VAL A 192 -4.75 23.25 3.43
C VAL A 192 -5.93 23.85 4.19
N GLU A 193 -6.57 24.87 3.64
CA GLU A 193 -7.75 25.54 4.20
C GLU A 193 -9.01 24.65 4.19
N ASP A 194 -9.07 23.70 3.27
CA ASP A 194 -10.14 22.71 3.19
C ASP A 194 -9.98 21.58 4.23
N ASP A 195 -8.80 21.45 4.84
CA ASP A 195 -8.51 20.40 5.81
C ASP A 195 -9.20 20.66 7.15
N ARG A 196 -10.22 19.86 7.44
CA ARG A 196 -11.02 19.96 8.66
C ARG A 196 -11.10 18.63 9.37
N ALA A 197 -11.24 18.71 10.69
CA ALA A 197 -11.54 17.55 11.52
C ALA A 197 -12.88 16.95 11.12
N GLU A 198 -12.91 15.63 10.95
CA GLU A 198 -14.17 14.91 10.74
C GLU A 198 -14.80 14.51 12.08
N PRO A 199 -16.14 14.40 12.15
CA PRO A 199 -16.82 13.87 13.33
C PRO A 199 -16.26 12.49 13.70
N GLY A 200 -15.98 12.25 14.99
CA GLY A 200 -15.48 10.96 15.46
C GLY A 200 -13.98 10.72 15.25
N GLN A 201 -13.25 11.62 14.58
CA GLN A 201 -11.84 11.43 14.24
C GLN A 201 -10.96 11.18 15.48
N ARG A 202 -11.24 11.88 16.58
CA ARG A 202 -10.49 11.70 17.82
C ARG A 202 -10.80 10.35 18.47
N GLU A 203 -12.07 9.99 18.52
CA GLU A 203 -12.59 8.77 19.09
C GLU A 203 -12.05 7.54 18.36
N HIS A 204 -12.00 7.58 17.03
CA HIS A 204 -11.39 6.53 16.20
C HIS A 204 -9.90 6.35 16.51
N ARG A 205 -9.16 7.45 16.58
CA ARG A 205 -7.73 7.42 16.93
C ARG A 205 -7.50 6.84 18.33
N GLU A 206 -8.29 7.26 19.32
CA GLU A 206 -8.20 6.72 20.69
C GLU A 206 -8.56 5.24 20.75
N ALA A 207 -9.57 4.79 19.99
CA ALA A 207 -9.93 3.38 19.89
C ALA A 207 -8.81 2.53 19.28
N VAL A 208 -8.24 2.96 18.15
CA VAL A 208 -7.12 2.30 17.47
C VAL A 208 -5.89 2.23 18.38
N THR A 209 -5.57 3.32 19.08
CA THR A 209 -4.41 3.38 20.00
C THR A 209 -4.58 2.38 21.15
N ARG A 210 -5.72 2.39 21.85
CA ARG A 210 -6.00 1.45 22.94
C ARG A 210 -5.96 0.00 22.47
N HIS A 211 -6.50 -0.27 21.29
CA HIS A 211 -6.45 -1.62 20.73
C HIS A 211 -5.01 -2.07 20.44
N GLY A 212 -4.17 -1.19 19.90
CA GLY A 212 -2.75 -1.47 19.68
C GLY A 212 -2.02 -1.86 20.97
N GLU A 213 -2.30 -1.18 22.08
CA GLU A 213 -1.74 -1.51 23.39
C GLU A 213 -2.20 -2.90 23.89
N LEU A 214 -3.48 -3.24 23.73
CA LEU A 214 -4.01 -4.55 24.10
C LEU A 214 -3.39 -5.67 23.28
N LEU A 215 -3.30 -5.48 21.96
CA LEU A 215 -2.71 -6.43 21.04
C LEU A 215 -1.22 -6.66 21.35
N ASP A 216 -0.46 -5.60 21.61
CA ASP A 216 0.95 -5.70 22.00
C ASP A 216 1.14 -6.49 23.30
N GLN A 217 0.31 -6.23 24.32
CA GLN A 217 0.35 -6.99 25.57
C GLN A 217 0.06 -8.48 25.35
N ALA A 218 -0.97 -8.82 24.57
CA ALA A 218 -1.33 -10.20 24.27
C ALA A 218 -0.24 -10.90 23.45
N ALA A 219 0.27 -10.25 22.39
CA ALA A 219 1.34 -10.78 21.54
C ALA A 219 2.62 -11.03 22.34
N ARG A 220 3.03 -10.09 23.20
CA ARG A 220 4.21 -10.27 24.08
C ARG A 220 4.01 -11.40 25.08
N ALA A 221 2.84 -11.49 25.72
CA ALA A 221 2.54 -12.55 26.67
C ALA A 221 2.63 -13.92 26.00
N PHE A 222 2.05 -14.07 24.80
CA PHE A 222 2.11 -15.28 23.99
C PHE A 222 3.55 -15.60 23.56
N SER A 223 4.26 -14.65 22.95
CA SER A 223 5.61 -14.83 22.42
C SER A 223 6.67 -15.19 23.46
N ARG A 224 6.45 -14.87 24.74
CA ARG A 224 7.36 -15.26 25.84
C ARG A 224 7.31 -16.75 26.16
N VAL A 225 6.17 -17.41 25.92
CA VAL A 225 5.90 -18.77 26.39
C VAL A 225 5.91 -19.81 25.26
N VAL A 226 6.05 -19.36 24.01
CA VAL A 226 6.09 -20.22 22.82
C VAL A 226 7.51 -20.36 22.23
N PRO A 227 7.80 -21.46 21.51
CA PRO A 227 9.02 -21.60 20.72
C PRO A 227 9.16 -20.53 19.63
N GLY A 228 10.38 -20.34 19.12
CA GLY A 228 10.73 -19.30 18.14
C GLY A 228 9.79 -19.22 16.93
N ALA A 229 9.40 -20.36 16.35
CA ALA A 229 8.53 -20.41 15.16
C ALA A 229 7.11 -19.81 15.37
N PHE A 230 6.67 -19.68 16.63
CA PHE A 230 5.35 -19.14 16.98
C PHE A 230 5.40 -17.74 17.58
N LYS A 231 6.60 -17.17 17.72
CA LYS A 231 6.72 -15.80 18.22
C LYS A 231 6.13 -14.85 17.18
N ARG A 232 5.31 -13.94 17.68
CA ARG A 232 4.72 -12.83 16.95
C ARG A 232 5.00 -11.54 17.68
N HIS A 233 5.42 -10.55 16.93
CA HIS A 233 5.66 -9.20 17.41
C HIS A 233 4.67 -8.31 16.67
N PRO A 234 4.02 -7.36 17.37
CA PRO A 234 3.26 -6.34 16.68
C PRO A 234 4.19 -5.61 15.70
N PRO A 235 3.67 -5.25 14.52
CA PRO A 235 4.45 -4.50 13.55
C PRO A 235 4.81 -3.14 14.13
N ALA A 236 5.91 -2.59 13.63
CA ALA A 236 6.19 -1.18 13.85
C ALA A 236 5.03 -0.38 13.25
N LEU A 237 4.33 0.38 14.09
CA LEU A 237 3.27 1.25 13.61
C LEU A 237 3.87 2.27 12.62
N PRO A 238 3.16 2.65 11.55
CA PRO A 238 3.61 3.68 10.64
C PRO A 238 3.75 4.99 11.41
N VAL A 239 4.98 5.36 11.76
CA VAL A 239 5.32 6.67 12.30
C VAL A 239 5.86 7.48 11.14
N ALA A 240 4.98 8.20 10.44
CA ALA A 240 5.43 9.34 9.66
C ALA A 240 5.70 10.46 10.68
N GLU A 241 6.97 10.68 11.03
CA GLU A 241 7.34 11.83 11.86
C GLU A 241 6.94 13.12 11.11
N GLU A 242 6.14 13.97 11.76
CA GLU A 242 5.69 15.22 11.16
C GLU A 242 6.89 16.11 10.84
N GLY A 243 6.95 16.63 9.61
CA GLY A 243 8.00 17.54 9.17
C GLY A 243 9.35 16.88 8.89
N VAL A 244 9.47 15.56 9.03
CA VAL A 244 10.69 14.84 8.64
C VAL A 244 10.61 14.49 7.18
N ARG A 245 11.51 15.09 6.40
CA ARG A 245 11.64 14.80 4.98
C ARG A 245 12.22 13.41 4.77
N ASP A 246 11.59 12.66 3.88
CA ASP A 246 12.06 11.37 3.39
C ASP A 246 13.04 11.60 2.22
N PRO A 247 14.35 11.28 2.39
CA PRO A 247 15.34 11.46 1.34
C PRO A 247 15.02 10.67 0.07
N TRP A 248 14.34 9.53 0.19
CA TRP A 248 13.99 8.69 -0.95
C TRP A 248 12.90 9.34 -1.81
N VAL A 249 11.99 10.08 -1.19
CA VAL A 249 10.95 10.85 -1.90
C VAL A 249 11.56 12.06 -2.60
N GLU A 250 12.50 12.76 -1.96
CA GLU A 250 13.21 13.87 -2.59
C GLU A 250 14.05 13.38 -3.79
N GLU A 251 14.83 12.32 -3.62
CA GLU A 251 15.60 11.69 -4.69
C GLU A 251 14.70 11.22 -5.84
N PHE A 252 13.56 10.61 -5.53
CA PHE A 252 12.59 10.20 -6.55
C PHE A 252 12.09 11.40 -7.35
N PHE A 253 11.80 12.53 -6.70
CA PHE A 253 11.36 13.72 -7.39
C PHE A 253 12.46 14.29 -8.28
N ASP A 254 13.70 14.36 -7.81
CA ASP A 254 14.85 14.81 -8.60
C ASP A 254 15.11 13.91 -9.81
N TRP A 255 14.93 12.60 -9.65
CA TRP A 255 14.96 11.64 -10.75
C TRP A 255 13.79 11.81 -11.73
N LEU A 256 12.58 12.09 -11.22
CA LEU A 256 11.34 12.16 -12.01
C LEU A 256 11.24 13.43 -12.86
N ASP A 257 11.78 14.55 -12.39
CA ASP A 257 11.71 15.84 -13.08
C ASP A 257 12.25 15.82 -14.53
N PRO A 258 13.47 15.30 -14.82
CA PRO A 258 13.95 15.21 -16.19
C PRO A 258 13.11 14.26 -17.06
N VAL A 259 12.53 13.21 -16.48
CA VAL A 259 11.64 12.26 -17.19
C VAL A 259 10.37 12.98 -17.65
N VAL A 260 9.73 13.73 -16.74
CA VAL A 260 8.52 14.51 -17.04
C VAL A 260 8.81 15.62 -18.05
N ARG A 261 9.93 16.36 -17.89
CA ARG A 261 10.34 17.40 -18.85
C ARG A 261 10.62 16.86 -20.26
N ALA A 262 11.09 15.62 -20.36
CA ALA A 262 11.30 14.94 -21.62
C ALA A 262 10.00 14.41 -22.27
N GLY A 263 8.84 14.59 -21.62
CA GLY A 263 7.56 14.09 -22.12
C GLY A 263 7.49 12.55 -22.10
N GLN A 264 8.14 11.92 -21.13
CA GLN A 264 8.13 10.47 -20.94
C GLN A 264 7.10 10.07 -19.88
N GLY A 265 6.59 8.84 -19.97
CA GLY A 265 5.79 8.18 -18.96
C GLY A 265 6.62 7.31 -18.02
N LEU A 266 5.96 6.62 -17.10
CA LEU A 266 6.55 5.57 -16.26
C LEU A 266 5.97 4.21 -16.62
N TYR A 267 6.83 3.30 -17.06
CA TYR A 267 6.51 1.89 -17.19
C TYR A 267 6.65 1.17 -15.84
N LEU A 268 5.60 0.46 -15.43
CA LEU A 268 5.66 -0.47 -14.30
C LEU A 268 6.24 -1.80 -14.80
N TRP A 269 7.47 -2.09 -14.40
CA TRP A 269 8.12 -3.37 -14.65
C TRP A 269 8.04 -4.22 -13.38
N ILE A 270 7.67 -5.50 -13.55
CA ILE A 270 7.31 -6.44 -12.49
C ILE A 270 8.15 -7.70 -12.62
#